data_AF-A0AAV7BMG5-F1
#
_entry.id   AF-A0AAV7BMG5-F1
#
_cell.length_a   1.000
_cell.length_b   1.000
_cell.length_c   1.000
_cell.angle_alpha   90.00
_cell.angle_beta   90.00
_cell.angle_gamma   90.00
#
_symmetry.space_group_name_H-M   'P 1'
#
loop_
_entity.id
_entity.type
_entity.pdbx_description
1 polymer ?
#
loop_
_entity_poly.entity_id
_entity_poly.type
_entity_poly.pdbx_seq_one_letter_code
_entity_poly.pdbx_strand_id
1 'polypeptide(L)'
;MQQKLKNLNALVRIQRACNASVDYVFKTTLTDIQKGNNYNIYVMKMIEVIKIGTDVVSVDDERNFIAHMKCKDALNLVIGRDYVTWGVYKDVWNTGSGYSYIITSDTWIEMWPSQRECQDDEYYQLCEDFASFTEELAFSGCAN
;
A
#
# COMPACT_ATOMS: atom_id res chain seq x y z
N MET A 1 -16.00 2.31 3.12
CA MET A 1 -14.90 2.40 2.13
C MET A 1 -14.73 1.09 1.36
N GLN A 2 -14.78 -0.08 2.02
CA GLN A 2 -14.63 -1.40 1.40
C GLN A 2 -15.63 -1.74 0.27
N GLN A 3 -16.87 -1.26 0.32
CA GLN A 3 -17.87 -1.50 -0.74
C GLN A 3 -17.55 -0.85 -2.10
N LYS A 4 -16.67 0.16 -2.15
CA LYS A 4 -16.28 0.82 -3.41
C LYS A 4 -15.15 0.09 -4.16
N LEU A 5 -14.53 -0.93 -3.55
CA LEU A 5 -13.35 -1.62 -4.08
C LEU A 5 -13.70 -2.90 -4.87
N LYS A 6 -14.94 -3.40 -4.80
CA LYS A 6 -15.32 -4.69 -5.38
C LYS A 6 -15.22 -4.80 -6.91
N ASN A 7 -15.06 -3.68 -7.63
CA ASN A 7 -14.99 -3.66 -9.11
C ASN A 7 -13.84 -2.77 -9.65
N LEU A 8 -12.77 -2.58 -8.89
CA LEU A 8 -11.54 -2.03 -9.46
C LEU A 8 -10.81 -3.16 -10.16
N ASN A 9 -10.54 -3.01 -11.46
CA ASN A 9 -9.73 -3.94 -12.22
C ASN A 9 -8.26 -3.47 -12.26
N ALA A 10 -7.38 -4.30 -12.82
CA ALA A 10 -5.95 -3.99 -12.95
C ALA A 10 -5.71 -2.62 -13.63
N LEU A 11 -6.35 -2.35 -14.77
CA LEU A 11 -6.16 -1.13 -15.55
C LEU A 11 -6.45 0.16 -14.75
N VAL A 12 -7.53 0.19 -13.97
CA VAL A 12 -7.85 1.37 -13.16
C VAL A 12 -6.84 1.54 -12.00
N ARG A 13 -6.32 0.44 -11.43
CA ARG A 13 -5.24 0.52 -10.42
C ARG A 13 -3.96 1.09 -11.03
N ILE A 14 -3.57 0.63 -12.23
CA ILE A 14 -2.41 1.15 -12.97
C ILE A 14 -2.57 2.65 -13.21
N GLN A 15 -3.70 3.09 -13.77
CA GLN A 15 -3.95 4.51 -14.05
C GLN A 15 -3.83 5.40 -12.79
N ARG A 16 -4.30 4.90 -11.65
CA ARG A 16 -4.21 5.64 -10.38
C ARG A 16 -2.79 5.66 -9.81
N ALA A 17 -2.12 4.52 -9.79
CA ALA A 17 -0.73 4.40 -9.35
C ALA A 17 0.25 5.18 -10.24
N CYS A 18 -0.13 5.41 -11.50
CA CYS A 18 0.61 6.21 -12.47
C CYS A 18 0.25 7.70 -12.50
N ASN A 19 -0.61 8.16 -11.61
CA ASN A 19 -0.82 9.59 -11.47
C ASN A 19 0.51 10.28 -11.11
N ALA A 20 0.81 11.41 -11.75
CA ALA A 20 2.08 12.14 -11.58
C ALA A 20 2.39 12.54 -10.12
N SER A 21 1.37 12.64 -9.27
CA SER A 21 1.55 12.93 -7.83
C SER A 21 1.97 11.71 -7.00
N VAL A 22 1.73 10.49 -7.49
CA VAL A 22 2.06 9.24 -6.80
C VAL A 22 3.56 9.01 -6.88
N ASP A 23 4.19 8.92 -5.71
CA ASP A 23 5.64 8.81 -5.56
C ASP A 23 6.08 7.35 -5.54
N TYR A 24 5.36 6.51 -4.77
CA TYR A 24 5.75 5.14 -4.50
C TYR A 24 4.58 4.17 -4.65
N VAL A 25 4.89 2.90 -4.95
CA VAL A 25 3.93 1.79 -4.97
C VAL A 25 4.63 0.55 -4.43
N PHE A 26 4.09 -0.02 -3.36
CA PHE A 26 4.67 -1.16 -2.67
C PHE A 26 3.63 -2.24 -2.37
N LYS A 27 4.09 -3.48 -2.27
CA LYS A 27 3.40 -4.52 -1.51
C LYS A 27 4.09 -4.63 -0.16
N THR A 28 3.30 -4.54 0.91
CA THR A 28 3.79 -4.53 2.29
C THR A 28 3.05 -5.52 3.16
N THR A 29 3.70 -6.01 4.22
CA THR A 29 3.04 -6.75 5.29
C THR A 29 3.05 -5.91 6.55
N LEU A 30 1.91 -5.83 7.24
CA LEU A 30 1.84 -5.16 8.53
C LEU A 30 2.46 -6.03 9.62
N THR A 31 3.58 -5.61 10.21
CA THR A 31 4.29 -6.38 11.25
C THR A 31 3.92 -5.95 12.67
N ASP A 32 3.63 -4.67 12.89
CA ASP A 32 3.27 -4.15 14.22
C ASP A 32 2.35 -2.92 14.16
N ILE A 33 1.62 -2.67 15.25
CA ILE A 33 0.81 -1.45 15.44
C ILE A 33 1.14 -0.83 16.80
N GLN A 34 1.87 0.28 16.79
CA GLN A 34 2.20 1.06 17.97
C GLN A 34 1.13 2.13 18.18
N LYS A 35 0.33 1.97 19.23
CA LYS A 35 -0.75 2.90 19.58
C LYS A 35 -0.20 4.08 20.35
N GLY A 36 -0.41 5.29 19.84
CA GLY A 36 -0.10 6.54 20.53
C GLY A 36 -1.36 7.30 20.91
N ASN A 37 -1.19 8.41 21.66
CA ASN A 37 -2.32 9.21 22.15
C ASN A 37 -3.08 9.93 21.02
N ASN A 38 -2.37 10.42 20.00
CA ASN A 38 -2.97 11.16 18.88
C ASN A 38 -2.82 10.40 17.55
N TYR A 39 -1.73 9.64 17.39
CA TYR A 39 -1.38 8.94 16.16
C TYR A 39 -1.06 7.48 16.48
N ASN A 40 -1.42 6.60 15.54
CA ASN A 40 -0.95 5.22 15.52
C ASN A 40 0.14 5.09 14.47
N ILE A 41 1.14 4.27 14.77
CA ILE A 41 2.21 3.90 13.85
C ILE A 41 1.96 2.46 13.43
N TYR A 42 1.88 2.23 12.13
CA TYR A 42 1.76 0.93 11.49
C TYR A 42 3.14 0.60 10.91
N VAL A 43 3.81 -0.39 11.46
CA VAL A 43 5.12 -0.83 10.98
C VAL A 43 4.90 -1.76 9.79
N MET A 44 5.27 -1.29 8.60
CA MET A 44 5.08 -2.01 7.35
C MET A 44 6.42 -2.51 6.84
N LYS A 45 6.50 -3.82 6.61
CA LYS A 45 7.65 -4.46 5.99
C LYS A 45 7.47 -4.55 4.48
N MET A 46 8.46 -4.13 3.72
CA MET A 46 8.45 -4.19 2.26
C MET A 46 8.58 -5.63 1.79
N ILE A 47 7.57 -6.13 1.08
CA ILE A 47 7.59 -7.45 0.43
C ILE A 47 8.00 -7.32 -1.03
N GLU A 48 7.48 -6.29 -1.69
CA GLU A 48 7.80 -6.00 -3.10
C GLU A 48 7.80 -4.50 -3.33
N VAL A 49 8.81 -4.04 -4.07
CA VAL A 49 8.98 -2.64 -4.44
C VAL A 49 8.61 -2.48 -5.91
N ILE A 50 7.36 -2.10 -6.18
CA ILE A 50 6.79 -2.05 -7.54
C ILE A 50 7.18 -0.74 -8.24
N LYS A 51 7.12 0.37 -7.51
CA LYS A 51 7.57 1.69 -7.97
C LYS A 51 8.40 2.34 -6.86
N ILE A 52 9.68 2.57 -7.14
CA ILE A 52 10.59 3.32 -6.26
C ILE A 52 10.28 4.81 -6.40
N GLY A 53 10.16 5.49 -5.26
CA GLY A 53 9.92 6.93 -5.17
C GLY A 53 11.10 7.67 -4.54
N THR A 54 10.77 8.64 -3.69
CA THR A 54 11.75 9.49 -2.99
C THR A 54 12.58 8.72 -1.97
N ASP A 55 11.98 7.74 -1.29
CA ASP A 55 12.65 6.85 -0.34
C ASP A 55 13.17 5.60 -1.07
N VAL A 56 14.48 5.42 -1.06
CA VAL A 56 15.12 4.26 -1.67
C VAL A 56 15.07 3.09 -0.67
N VAL A 57 14.03 2.27 -0.81
CA VAL A 57 13.79 1.05 0.00
C VAL A 57 14.13 -0.21 -0.78
N SER A 58 14.51 -1.25 -0.05
CA SER A 58 14.66 -2.62 -0.56
C SER A 58 13.63 -3.56 0.07
N VAL A 59 13.50 -4.77 -0.49
CA VAL A 59 12.75 -5.85 0.14
C VAL A 59 13.30 -6.10 1.55
N ASP A 60 12.41 -6.45 2.47
CA ASP A 60 12.65 -6.64 3.89
C ASP A 60 12.87 -5.38 4.74
N ASP A 61 13.04 -4.20 4.13
CA ASP A 61 13.07 -2.94 4.87
C ASP A 61 11.73 -2.69 5.58
N GLU A 62 11.80 -2.07 6.76
CA GLU A 62 10.60 -1.60 7.48
C GLU A 62 10.47 -0.08 7.38
N ARG A 63 9.21 0.38 7.32
CA ARG A 63 8.85 1.79 7.34
C ARG A 63 7.63 2.03 8.21
N ASN A 64 7.64 3.18 8.86
CA ASN A 64 6.54 3.63 9.71
C ASN A 64 5.50 4.35 8.86
N PHE A 65 4.28 3.82 8.86
CA PHE A 65 3.11 4.48 8.31
C PHE A 65 2.30 5.08 9.46
N ILE A 66 2.04 6.38 9.42
CA ILE A 66 1.51 7.14 10.56
C ILE A 66 0.13 7.67 10.19
N ALA A 67 -0.87 7.37 11.01
CA ALA A 67 -2.22 7.92 10.85
C ALA A 67 -2.75 8.46 12.17
N HIS A 68 -3.64 9.45 12.12
CA HIS A 68 -4.37 9.87 13.31
C HIS A 68 -5.17 8.67 13.87
N MET A 69 -5.19 8.52 15.20
CA MET A 69 -5.92 7.45 15.88
C MET A 69 -7.40 7.33 15.45
N LYS A 70 -8.05 8.43 15.05
CA LYS A 70 -9.43 8.43 14.54
C LYS A 70 -9.61 7.66 13.22
N CYS A 71 -8.55 7.48 12.45
CA CYS A 71 -8.58 6.72 11.20
C CYS A 71 -8.51 5.21 11.42
N LYS A 72 -8.24 4.74 12.65
CA LYS A 72 -8.01 3.33 12.97
C LYS A 72 -9.13 2.42 12.44
N ASP A 73 -10.39 2.74 12.74
CA ASP A 73 -11.52 1.89 12.35
C ASP A 73 -11.83 1.97 10.85
N ALA A 74 -11.50 3.11 10.21
CA ALA A 74 -11.64 3.27 8.77
C ALA A 74 -10.58 2.50 7.98
N LEU A 75 -9.35 2.45 8.50
CA LEU A 75 -8.24 1.69 7.92
C LEU A 75 -8.38 0.19 8.17
N ASN A 76 -8.80 -0.21 9.37
CA ASN A 76 -9.04 -1.59 9.78
C ASN A 76 -7.89 -2.55 9.37
N LEU A 77 -6.65 -2.13 9.58
CA LEU A 77 -5.46 -2.91 9.26
C LEU A 77 -5.26 -4.02 10.30
N VAL A 78 -4.76 -5.16 9.84
CA VAL A 78 -4.61 -6.39 10.62
C VAL A 78 -3.16 -6.86 10.51
N ILE A 79 -2.54 -7.13 11.66
CA ILE A 79 -1.16 -7.61 11.72
C ILE A 79 -1.05 -8.96 11.01
N GLY A 80 0.02 -9.14 10.24
CA GLY A 80 0.27 -10.33 9.43
C GLY A 80 -0.50 -10.40 8.12
N ARG A 81 -1.25 -9.35 7.76
CA ARG A 81 -1.88 -9.23 6.43
C ARG A 81 -1.01 -8.42 5.48
N ASP A 82 -1.16 -8.73 4.20
CA ASP A 82 -0.50 -8.04 3.10
C ASP A 82 -1.39 -6.92 2.56
N TYR A 83 -0.75 -5.88 2.05
CA TYR A 83 -1.40 -4.69 1.51
C TYR A 83 -0.67 -4.17 0.28
N VAL A 84 -1.42 -3.76 -0.74
CA VAL A 84 -0.92 -2.82 -1.75
C VAL A 84 -1.04 -1.42 -1.17
N THR A 85 0.07 -0.69 -1.18
CA THR A 85 0.12 0.69 -0.69
C THR A 85 0.76 1.60 -1.71
N TRP A 86 0.12 2.72 -2.03
CA TRP A 86 0.75 3.81 -2.77
C TRP A 86 0.34 5.16 -2.19
N GLY A 87 1.17 6.16 -2.40
CA GLY A 87 0.97 7.49 -1.85
C GLY A 87 1.71 8.55 -2.61
N VAL A 88 1.49 9.79 -2.20
CA VAL A 88 2.01 10.98 -2.87
C VAL A 88 3.27 11.51 -2.18
N TYR A 89 4.15 12.15 -2.93
CA TYR A 89 5.48 12.55 -2.44
C TYR A 89 5.44 13.47 -1.20
N LYS A 90 4.42 14.33 -1.09
CA LYS A 90 4.25 15.27 0.04
C LYS A 90 4.04 14.58 1.39
N ASP A 91 3.60 13.32 1.36
CA ASP A 91 3.30 12.53 2.56
C ASP A 91 4.50 11.63 2.96
N VAL A 92 5.62 11.71 2.23
CA VAL A 92 6.86 10.99 2.50
C VAL A 92 7.82 11.91 3.27
N TRP A 93 8.05 11.63 4.55
CA TRP A 93 8.79 12.50 5.46
C TRP A 93 10.15 11.92 5.82
N ASN A 94 11.22 12.65 5.52
CA ASN A 94 12.56 12.33 6.00
C ASN A 94 12.74 12.86 7.43
N THR A 95 12.90 11.95 8.38
CA THR A 95 13.05 12.27 9.82
C THR A 95 14.51 12.46 10.25
N GLY A 96 15.46 12.37 9.32
CA GLY A 96 16.90 12.32 9.60
C GLY A 96 17.39 10.93 10.04
N SER A 97 16.53 10.14 10.69
CA SER A 97 16.80 8.73 11.05
C SER A 97 16.26 7.72 10.03
N GLY A 98 15.60 8.20 8.98
CA GLY A 98 14.91 7.38 7.97
C GLY A 98 13.63 8.05 7.48
N TYR A 99 12.92 7.39 6.59
CA TYR A 99 11.66 7.88 6.04
C TYR A 99 10.45 7.34 6.82
N SER A 100 9.39 8.14 6.87
CA SER A 100 8.08 7.77 7.39
C SER A 100 6.99 8.25 6.45
N TYR A 101 5.87 7.55 6.42
CA TYR A 101 4.78 7.77 5.47
C TYR A 101 3.55 8.22 6.23
N ILE A 102 2.99 9.37 5.89
CA ILE A 102 1.76 9.86 6.51
C ILE A 102 0.57 9.32 5.74
N ILE A 103 -0.32 8.59 6.42
CA ILE A 103 -1.56 8.10 5.81
C ILE A 103 -2.57 9.25 5.78
N THR A 104 -2.86 9.74 4.58
CA THR A 104 -3.84 10.79 4.30
C THR A 104 -4.97 10.26 3.42
N SER A 105 -5.86 11.15 2.95
CA SER A 105 -6.87 10.79 1.95
C SER A 105 -6.28 10.45 0.58
N ASP A 106 -5.03 10.84 0.32
CA ASP A 106 -4.32 10.59 -0.93
C ASP A 106 -3.50 9.28 -0.87
N THR A 107 -3.46 8.63 0.29
CA THR A 107 -2.83 7.31 0.46
C THR A 107 -3.82 6.22 0.14
N TRP A 108 -3.45 5.32 -0.77
CA TRP A 108 -4.21 4.11 -1.05
C TRP A 108 -3.63 2.95 -0.25
N ILE A 109 -4.52 2.21 0.42
CA ILE A 109 -4.18 0.97 1.13
C ILE A 109 -5.28 -0.04 0.85
N GLU A 110 -4.92 -1.16 0.25
CA GLU A 110 -5.85 -2.23 -0.12
C GLU A 110 -5.31 -3.57 0.33
N MET A 111 -6.14 -4.39 0.98
CA MET A 111 -5.73 -5.71 1.48
C MET A 111 -5.48 -6.65 0.31
N TRP A 112 -4.29 -7.27 0.30
CA TRP A 112 -3.90 -8.29 -0.65
C TRP A 112 -4.27 -9.67 -0.07
N PRO A 113 -5.20 -10.42 -0.69
CA PRO A 113 -5.62 -11.73 -0.16
C PRO A 113 -4.45 -12.72 -0.12
N SER A 114 -4.41 -13.56 0.91
CA SER A 114 -3.40 -14.62 0.99
C SER A 114 -3.55 -15.62 -0.16
N GLN A 115 -2.48 -16.35 -0.49
CA GLN A 115 -2.51 -17.36 -1.54
C GLN A 115 -3.64 -18.39 -1.37
N ARG A 116 -4.00 -18.69 -0.11
CA ARG A 116 -5.13 -19.57 0.22
C ARG A 116 -6.48 -18.91 -0.08
N GLU A 117 -6.66 -17.65 0.33
CA GLU A 117 -7.89 -16.90 0.04
C GLU A 117 -8.08 -16.68 -1.46
N CYS A 118 -6.99 -16.53 -2.24
CA CYS A 118 -7.07 -16.46 -3.69
C CYS A 118 -7.64 -17.72 -4.37
N GLN A 119 -7.76 -18.84 -3.65
CA GLN A 119 -8.44 -20.05 -4.17
C GLN A 119 -9.97 -19.95 -4.03
N ASP A 120 -10.48 -19.02 -3.24
CA ASP A 120 -11.91 -18.79 -3.07
C ASP A 120 -12.43 -17.88 -4.21
N ASP A 121 -13.58 -18.23 -4.79
CA ASP A 121 -14.22 -17.47 -5.89
C ASP A 121 -14.43 -15.98 -5.55
N GLU A 122 -14.58 -15.64 -4.25
CA GLU A 122 -14.73 -14.25 -3.80
C GLU A 122 -13.47 -13.40 -4.05
N TYR A 123 -12.28 -13.99 -3.94
CA TYR A 123 -11.00 -13.27 -4.04
C TYR A 123 -10.20 -13.58 -5.30
N TYR A 124 -10.55 -14.65 -6.01
CA TYR A 124 -9.84 -15.08 -7.22
C TYR A 124 -9.57 -13.92 -8.19
N GLN A 125 -10.63 -13.20 -8.59
CA GLN A 125 -10.47 -12.07 -9.54
C GLN A 125 -9.63 -10.93 -8.97
N LEU A 126 -9.73 -10.66 -7.67
CA LEU A 126 -8.93 -9.60 -7.03
C LEU A 126 -7.43 -9.96 -7.05
N CYS A 127 -7.10 -11.23 -6.83
CA CYS A 127 -5.72 -11.70 -6.90
C CYS A 127 -5.15 -11.62 -8.33
N GLU A 128 -5.94 -12.02 -9.33
CA GLU A 128 -5.56 -11.88 -10.75
C GLU A 128 -5.34 -10.41 -11.12
N ASP A 129 -6.25 -9.52 -10.69
CA ASP A 129 -6.14 -8.09 -10.94
C ASP A 129 -4.90 -7.48 -10.28
N PHE A 130 -4.58 -7.90 -9.06
CA PHE A 130 -3.38 -7.42 -8.39
C PHE A 130 -2.10 -7.93 -9.04
N ALA A 131 -2.03 -9.21 -9.41
CA ALA A 131 -0.87 -9.78 -10.10
C ALA A 131 -0.62 -9.06 -11.43
N SER A 132 -1.66 -8.86 -12.25
CA SER A 132 -1.57 -8.12 -13.50
C SER A 132 -1.15 -6.67 -13.28
N PHE A 133 -1.73 -5.98 -12.28
CA PHE A 133 -1.37 -4.61 -11.93
C PHE A 133 0.11 -4.47 -11.53
N THR A 134 0.61 -5.34 -10.65
CA THR A 134 1.99 -5.23 -10.15
C THR A 134 3.00 -5.62 -11.22
N GLU A 135 2.73 -6.67 -12.00
CA GLU A 135 3.60 -7.12 -13.08
C GLU A 135 3.72 -6.06 -14.18
N GLU A 136 2.59 -5.50 -14.64
CA GLU A 136 2.59 -4.49 -15.70
C GLU A 136 3.30 -3.21 -15.24
N LEU A 137 3.07 -2.77 -14.01
CA LEU A 137 3.70 -1.57 -13.47
C LEU A 137 5.21 -1.76 -13.23
N ALA A 138 5.64 -2.94 -12.76
CA ALA A 138 7.05 -3.24 -12.57
C ALA A 138 7.80 -3.39 -13.90
N PHE A 139 7.16 -3.96 -14.92
CA PHE A 139 7.80 -4.22 -16.22
C PHE A 139 7.78 -3.00 -17.16
N SER A 140 6.62 -2.38 -17.32
CA SER A 140 6.41 -1.28 -18.28
C SER A 140 6.53 0.10 -17.65
N GLY A 141 6.47 0.20 -16.33
CA GLY A 141 6.34 1.47 -15.64
C GLY A 141 5.01 2.16 -15.98
N CYS A 142 5.01 3.48 -15.89
CA CYS A 142 3.86 4.29 -16.28
C CYS A 142 3.99 4.76 -17.71
N ALA A 143 2.97 4.50 -18.53
CA ALA A 143 2.87 5.07 -19.87
C ALA A 143 2.70 6.61 -19.79
N ASN A 144 3.41 7.34 -20.65
CA ASN A 144 3.33 8.80 -20.78
C ASN A 144 2.07 9.25 -21.52
#